data_AF-A0A9W6KCG1-F1
#
_entry.id   AF-A0A9W6KCG1-F1
#
_cell.length_a   1.000
_cell.length_b   1.000
_cell.length_c   1.000
_cell.angle_alpha   90.00
_cell.angle_beta   90.00
_cell.angle_gamma   90.00
#
_symmetry.space_group_name_H-M   'P 1'
#
loop_
_entity.id
_entity.type
_entity.pdbx_description
1 polymer ?
#
loop_
_entity_poly.entity_id
_entity_poly.type
_entity_poly.pdbx_seq_one_letter_code
_entity_poly.pdbx_strand_id
1 'polypeptide(L)'
;MRLVVGLGARSSATPDDVLALLRESNVEDDVLTLSTVDSRRALASVVAAEFGWSVVTFPAEQLAAVAVASPSPRVRQALGTPSVAEASALLVAAGDGAAAVLLTGKQSSPSVTIAVAAPAPDVVVVGIGADGDISAAGRAALERADVVFGGPRQLALLDNPAAKAIAWPSPLVPALPRLLAEQHGRSVCVLASGDPMHYGIGTTLVRLLGAAHVRVVPQPSSISHACARLGWAVQDTEVVRDIRVLPRVLHDGRRVLVLSAGSETPRDVWRMLEAHGFADSEVTILEDLGSGWERIHHDPDRARPLNIVAVLVRGGDGVPLGPGVADERYDSDGQLTKREIRAVTLAALGPRPGELLWDVGAGSGSIAVEWSRAHPSCRAVAFERDSVRAERIGRNALTFGVPGLEIVIGAAPSALAGRADRPDAVFIGGGFTAPGVFEACWHALRPGGRLVVNAVTIESERLVAELQQRHGGDLTRIAVNRAAPIGGFLGWRPMLPVTQWTVRT
;
A
#
# COMPACT_ATOMS: atom_id res chain seq x y z
N MET A 1 -24.71 -12.05 -18.62
CA MET A 1 -24.48 -10.71 -18.00
C MET A 1 -24.18 -9.73 -19.13
N ARG A 2 -24.45 -8.41 -19.05
CA ARG A 2 -24.04 -7.52 -20.17
C ARG A 2 -22.56 -7.19 -20.03
N LEU A 3 -21.69 -7.87 -20.79
CA LEU A 3 -20.25 -7.58 -20.78
C LEU A 3 -19.82 -6.66 -21.91
N VAL A 4 -18.87 -5.79 -21.58
CA VAL A 4 -18.19 -4.90 -22.52
C VAL A 4 -16.72 -5.23 -22.50
N VAL A 5 -16.14 -5.45 -23.68
CA VAL A 5 -14.69 -5.50 -23.85
C VAL A 5 -14.19 -4.14 -24.31
N GLY A 6 -13.18 -3.60 -23.65
CA GLY A 6 -12.41 -2.47 -24.14
C GLY A 6 -11.09 -2.91 -24.74
N LEU A 7 -10.74 -2.35 -25.89
CA LEU A 7 -9.59 -2.71 -26.70
C LEU A 7 -8.62 -1.55 -26.81
N GLY A 8 -7.40 -1.73 -26.30
CA GLY A 8 -6.24 -0.90 -26.61
C GLY A 8 -5.32 -1.64 -27.58
N ALA A 9 -4.88 -1.00 -28.65
CA ALA A 9 -4.06 -1.65 -29.66
C ALA A 9 -2.96 -0.71 -30.20
N ARG A 10 -1.77 -1.28 -30.40
CA ARG A 10 -0.68 -0.61 -31.15
C ARG A 10 -1.04 -0.51 -32.63
N SER A 11 -0.35 0.35 -33.37
CA SER A 11 -0.54 0.47 -34.82
C SER A 11 -0.19 -0.80 -35.58
N SER A 12 0.64 -1.68 -35.00
CA SER A 12 1.05 -2.96 -35.57
C SER A 12 0.12 -4.14 -35.24
N ALA A 13 -0.93 -3.93 -34.45
CA ALA A 13 -1.81 -5.01 -34.02
C ALA A 13 -2.70 -5.52 -35.16
N THR A 14 -2.89 -6.84 -35.24
CA THR A 14 -3.77 -7.51 -36.21
C THR A 14 -5.07 -8.00 -35.54
N PRO A 15 -6.12 -8.35 -36.30
CA PRO A 15 -7.30 -9.00 -35.73
C PRO A 15 -6.96 -10.30 -34.97
N ASP A 16 -6.05 -11.11 -35.51
CA ASP A 16 -5.61 -12.37 -34.88
C ASP A 16 -4.97 -12.15 -33.51
N ASP A 17 -4.19 -11.08 -33.35
CA ASP A 17 -3.60 -10.70 -32.05
C ASP A 17 -4.69 -10.44 -31.00
N VAL A 18 -5.83 -9.85 -31.41
CA VAL A 18 -6.96 -9.54 -30.53
C VAL A 18 -7.73 -10.82 -30.19
N LEU A 19 -8.02 -11.64 -31.20
CA LEU A 19 -8.74 -12.90 -31.03
C LEU A 19 -7.99 -13.88 -30.13
N ALA A 20 -6.68 -13.99 -30.28
CA ALA A 20 -5.85 -14.81 -29.39
C ALA A 20 -6.02 -14.41 -27.92
N LEU A 21 -5.97 -13.10 -27.64
CA LEU A 21 -6.10 -12.60 -26.27
C LEU A 21 -7.53 -12.73 -25.71
N LEU A 22 -8.55 -12.61 -26.56
CA LEU A 22 -9.96 -12.82 -26.18
C LEU A 22 -10.23 -14.28 -25.78
N ARG A 23 -9.71 -15.24 -26.57
CA ARG A 23 -9.85 -16.68 -26.30
C ARG A 23 -9.18 -17.08 -25.00
N GLU A 24 -7.99 -16.55 -24.73
CA GLU A 24 -7.29 -16.73 -23.45
C GLU A 24 -8.09 -16.19 -22.25
N SER A 25 -8.91 -15.17 -22.48
CA SER A 25 -9.70 -14.50 -21.44
C SER A 25 -11.03 -15.17 -21.17
N ASN A 26 -11.48 -16.06 -22.07
CA ASN A 26 -12.71 -16.86 -21.96
C ASN A 26 -13.96 -16.03 -21.61
N VAL A 27 -14.11 -14.89 -22.29
CA VAL A 27 -15.20 -13.91 -22.07
C VAL A 27 -16.19 -13.83 -23.24
N GLU A 28 -15.97 -14.61 -24.29
CA GLU A 28 -16.61 -14.41 -25.59
C GLU A 28 -18.13 -14.64 -25.57
N ASP A 29 -18.60 -15.62 -24.81
CA ASP A 29 -20.02 -16.03 -24.79
C ASP A 29 -20.96 -15.01 -24.12
N ASP A 30 -20.42 -14.09 -23.32
CA ASP A 30 -21.21 -13.12 -22.52
C ASP A 30 -21.05 -11.65 -23.00
N VAL A 31 -20.25 -11.41 -24.05
CA VAL A 31 -19.94 -10.06 -24.54
C VAL A 31 -20.95 -9.59 -25.58
N LEU A 32 -21.33 -8.32 -25.47
CA LEU A 32 -22.28 -7.68 -26.39
C LEU A 32 -21.67 -6.50 -27.16
N THR A 33 -20.60 -5.91 -26.61
CA THR A 33 -19.99 -4.70 -27.16
C THR A 33 -18.47 -4.74 -27.05
N LEU A 34 -17.81 -4.44 -28.16
CA LEU A 34 -16.40 -4.10 -28.22
C LEU A 34 -16.24 -2.58 -28.28
N SER A 35 -15.38 -2.03 -27.45
CA SER A 35 -15.17 -0.59 -27.33
C SER A 35 -13.70 -0.21 -27.51
N THR A 36 -13.40 0.95 -28.09
CA THR A 36 -12.01 1.40 -28.27
C THR A 36 -11.91 2.92 -28.50
N VAL A 37 -10.71 3.43 -28.77
CA VAL A 37 -10.46 4.79 -29.26
C VAL A 37 -10.76 4.89 -30.75
N ASP A 38 -11.25 6.05 -31.22
CA ASP A 38 -11.68 6.25 -32.62
C ASP A 38 -10.66 5.77 -33.67
N SER A 39 -9.37 6.01 -33.44
CA SER A 39 -8.29 5.60 -34.34
C SER A 39 -8.15 4.07 -34.51
N ARG A 40 -8.87 3.26 -33.74
CA ARG A 40 -8.86 1.79 -33.77
C ARG A 40 -10.20 1.18 -34.19
N ARG A 41 -11.17 1.99 -34.64
CA ARG A 41 -12.49 1.51 -35.12
C ARG A 41 -12.38 0.38 -36.15
N ALA A 42 -11.51 0.53 -37.15
CA ALA A 42 -11.39 -0.45 -38.23
C ALA A 42 -10.99 -1.84 -37.71
N LEU A 43 -9.97 -1.90 -36.84
CA LEU A 43 -9.54 -3.14 -36.20
C LEU A 43 -10.65 -3.75 -35.34
N ALA A 44 -11.31 -2.94 -34.51
CA ALA A 44 -12.40 -3.39 -33.66
C ALA A 44 -13.60 -3.92 -34.46
N SER A 45 -13.92 -3.31 -35.60
CA SER A 45 -15.05 -3.72 -36.44
C SER A 45 -14.84 -5.10 -37.08
N VAL A 46 -13.61 -5.41 -37.47
CA VAL A 46 -13.26 -6.75 -38.00
C VAL A 46 -13.44 -7.81 -36.92
N VAL A 47 -12.90 -7.57 -35.72
CA VAL A 47 -12.99 -8.52 -34.59
C VAL A 47 -14.43 -8.70 -34.13
N ALA A 48 -15.19 -7.60 -33.97
CA ALA A 48 -16.57 -7.66 -33.51
C ALA A 48 -17.50 -8.39 -34.49
N ALA A 49 -17.21 -8.34 -35.80
CA ALA A 49 -17.99 -9.06 -36.80
C ALA A 49 -17.91 -10.58 -36.66
N GLU A 50 -16.80 -11.14 -36.13
CA GLU A 50 -16.65 -12.58 -35.90
C GLU A 50 -17.64 -13.11 -34.85
N PHE A 51 -17.97 -12.28 -33.86
CA PHE A 51 -18.86 -12.65 -32.75
C PHE A 51 -20.25 -12.00 -32.82
N GLY A 52 -20.51 -11.17 -33.83
CA GLY A 52 -21.76 -10.41 -33.94
C GLY A 52 -21.91 -9.30 -32.87
N TRP A 53 -20.81 -8.78 -32.34
CA TRP A 53 -20.81 -7.73 -31.33
C TRP A 53 -21.01 -6.33 -31.93
N SER A 54 -21.57 -5.43 -31.13
CA SER A 54 -21.60 -4.00 -31.46
C SER A 54 -20.24 -3.33 -31.23
N VAL A 55 -19.94 -2.26 -31.99
CA VAL A 55 -18.69 -1.48 -31.81
C VAL A 55 -19.00 -0.05 -31.42
N VAL A 56 -18.42 0.38 -30.29
CA VAL A 56 -18.46 1.76 -29.81
C VAL A 56 -17.05 2.33 -29.79
N THR A 57 -16.87 3.57 -30.24
CA THR A 57 -15.57 4.24 -30.11
C THR A 57 -15.70 5.61 -29.50
N PHE A 58 -14.61 6.08 -28.90
CA PHE A 58 -14.55 7.37 -28.22
C PHE A 58 -13.33 8.20 -28.67
N PRO A 59 -13.46 9.53 -28.65
CA PRO A 59 -12.33 10.44 -28.69
C PRO A 59 -11.40 10.23 -27.49
N ALA A 60 -10.10 10.39 -27.69
CA ALA A 60 -9.12 10.18 -26.62
C ALA A 60 -9.29 11.16 -25.44
N GLU A 61 -9.80 12.37 -25.70
CA GLU A 61 -10.14 13.36 -24.68
C GLU A 61 -11.25 12.87 -23.73
N GLN A 62 -12.27 12.18 -24.26
CA GLN A 62 -13.33 11.61 -23.45
C GLN A 62 -12.79 10.46 -22.59
N LEU A 63 -11.93 9.61 -23.15
CA LEU A 63 -11.24 8.56 -22.42
C LEU A 63 -10.26 9.11 -21.36
N ALA A 64 -9.79 10.36 -21.50
CA ALA A 64 -8.85 10.98 -20.56
C ALA A 64 -9.52 11.36 -19.23
N ALA A 65 -10.82 11.63 -19.24
CA ALA A 65 -11.61 11.98 -18.07
C ALA A 65 -11.99 10.77 -17.19
N VAL A 66 -11.80 9.55 -17.69
CA VAL A 66 -12.20 8.32 -16.99
C VAL A 66 -11.13 7.90 -15.99
N ALA A 67 -11.52 7.72 -14.74
CA ALA A 67 -10.67 7.09 -13.73
C ALA A 67 -10.53 5.59 -14.04
N VAL A 68 -9.30 5.09 -14.04
CA VAL A 68 -9.00 3.69 -14.40
C VAL A 68 -8.10 3.04 -13.36
N ALA A 69 -8.23 1.72 -13.18
CA ALA A 69 -7.50 0.97 -12.19
C ALA A 69 -5.99 0.91 -12.47
N SER A 70 -5.60 0.80 -13.75
CA SER A 70 -4.21 0.53 -14.14
C SER A 70 -3.70 1.56 -15.14
N PRO A 71 -3.49 2.84 -14.76
CA PRO A 71 -3.08 3.87 -15.71
C PRO A 71 -1.72 3.55 -16.34
N SER A 72 -1.56 3.81 -17.64
CA SER A 72 -0.33 3.61 -18.39
C SER A 72 0.31 4.97 -18.75
N PRO A 73 1.50 5.28 -18.23
CA PRO A 73 2.24 6.49 -18.60
C PRO A 73 2.50 6.59 -20.10
N ARG A 74 2.79 5.45 -20.75
CA ARG A 74 3.04 5.35 -22.19
C ARG A 74 1.79 5.70 -23.01
N VAL A 75 0.62 5.20 -22.62
CA VAL A 75 -0.64 5.54 -23.31
C VAL A 75 -0.98 7.01 -23.09
N ARG A 76 -0.76 7.53 -21.88
CA ARG A 76 -0.99 8.95 -21.57
C ARG A 76 -0.12 9.87 -22.42
N GLN A 77 1.16 9.53 -22.60
CA GLN A 77 2.06 10.29 -23.47
C GLN A 77 1.65 10.22 -24.95
N ALA A 78 1.21 9.06 -25.43
CA ALA A 78 0.90 8.84 -26.84
C ALA A 78 -0.47 9.37 -27.27
N LEU A 79 -1.47 9.28 -26.40
CA LEU A 79 -2.88 9.54 -26.73
C LEU A 79 -3.58 10.50 -25.76
N GLY A 80 -2.92 10.96 -24.70
CA GLY A 80 -3.53 11.84 -23.70
C GLY A 80 -4.47 11.16 -22.70
N THR A 81 -4.78 9.86 -22.85
CA THR A 81 -5.64 9.08 -21.95
C THR A 81 -4.83 8.15 -21.04
N PRO A 82 -5.25 7.93 -19.76
CA PRO A 82 -4.57 6.97 -18.89
C PRO A 82 -4.63 5.52 -19.38
N SER A 83 -5.67 5.14 -20.14
CA SER A 83 -5.88 3.76 -20.57
C SER A 83 -7.00 3.72 -21.60
N VAL A 84 -6.75 3.16 -22.79
CA VAL A 84 -7.83 2.98 -23.78
C VAL A 84 -8.76 1.86 -23.36
N ALA A 85 -8.20 0.66 -23.10
CA ALA A 85 -8.97 -0.54 -22.82
C ALA A 85 -9.90 -0.40 -21.60
N GLU A 86 -9.38 0.05 -20.44
CA GLU A 86 -10.21 0.19 -19.25
C GLU A 86 -11.20 1.34 -19.39
N ALA A 87 -10.78 2.50 -19.93
CA ALA A 87 -11.65 3.67 -20.01
C ALA A 87 -12.84 3.45 -20.96
N SER A 88 -12.59 2.86 -22.13
CA SER A 88 -13.66 2.62 -23.10
C SER A 88 -14.63 1.55 -22.59
N ALA A 89 -14.12 0.49 -21.94
CA ALA A 89 -14.96 -0.55 -21.36
C ALA A 89 -15.88 0.02 -20.28
N LEU A 90 -15.33 0.82 -19.36
CA LEU A 90 -16.08 1.44 -18.26
C LEU A 90 -17.12 2.44 -18.78
N LEU A 91 -16.81 3.26 -19.79
CA LEU A 91 -17.77 4.22 -20.34
C LEU A 91 -18.99 3.53 -20.95
N VAL A 92 -18.80 2.48 -21.74
CA VAL A 92 -19.92 1.73 -22.32
C VAL A 92 -20.69 0.98 -21.24
N ALA A 93 -19.98 0.37 -20.28
CA ALA A 93 -20.61 -0.35 -19.18
C ALA A 93 -21.43 0.57 -18.25
N ALA A 94 -21.00 1.81 -18.05
CA ALA A 94 -21.72 2.81 -17.26
C ALA A 94 -22.98 3.31 -17.98
N GLY A 95 -22.98 3.39 -19.32
CA GLY A 95 -24.11 3.88 -20.10
C GLY A 95 -24.55 5.29 -19.67
N ASP A 96 -25.83 5.46 -19.32
CA ASP A 96 -26.44 6.72 -18.89
C ASP A 96 -26.10 7.09 -17.43
N GLY A 97 -24.85 6.90 -17.02
CA GLY A 97 -24.35 7.26 -15.69
C GLY A 97 -24.63 6.23 -14.60
N ALA A 98 -24.81 4.96 -14.93
CA ALA A 98 -24.82 3.87 -13.95
C ALA A 98 -23.40 3.57 -13.45
N ALA A 99 -23.29 2.94 -12.28
CA ALA A 99 -22.02 2.40 -11.81
C ALA A 99 -21.50 1.33 -12.78
N ALA A 100 -20.18 1.20 -12.89
CA ALA A 100 -19.54 0.14 -13.67
C ALA A 100 -18.29 -0.38 -12.94
N VAL A 101 -17.97 -1.65 -13.18
CA VAL A 101 -16.81 -2.32 -12.58
C VAL A 101 -16.00 -3.07 -13.63
N LEU A 102 -14.68 -3.12 -13.42
CA LEU A 102 -13.79 -4.00 -14.17
C LEU A 102 -13.85 -5.41 -13.58
N LEU A 103 -14.28 -6.38 -14.38
CA LEU A 103 -14.31 -7.80 -14.01
C LEU A 103 -12.93 -8.43 -14.15
N THR A 104 -12.27 -8.09 -15.26
CA THR A 104 -10.87 -8.39 -15.49
C THR A 104 -10.14 -7.08 -15.69
N GLY A 105 -9.04 -6.91 -14.95
CA GLY A 105 -8.10 -5.81 -15.19
C GLY A 105 -7.40 -5.97 -16.55
N LYS A 106 -6.39 -5.15 -16.81
CA LYS A 106 -5.63 -5.23 -18.07
C LYS A 106 -5.04 -6.61 -18.29
N GLN A 107 -5.48 -7.27 -19.35
CA GLN A 107 -4.80 -8.41 -19.96
C GLN A 107 -4.07 -7.88 -21.19
N SER A 108 -2.79 -8.19 -21.34
CA SER A 108 -1.96 -7.58 -22.39
C SER A 108 -1.08 -8.60 -23.09
N SER A 109 -1.05 -8.51 -24.41
CA SER A 109 -0.03 -9.07 -25.29
C SER A 109 0.96 -7.96 -25.71
N PRO A 110 2.01 -8.27 -26.50
CA PRO A 110 2.94 -7.24 -26.98
C PRO A 110 2.29 -6.11 -27.79
N SER A 111 1.19 -6.38 -28.50
CA SER A 111 0.53 -5.43 -29.41
C SER A 111 -0.88 -5.01 -28.96
N VAL A 112 -1.54 -5.79 -28.10
CA VAL A 112 -2.94 -5.61 -27.70
C VAL A 112 -3.08 -5.60 -26.18
N THR A 113 -4.00 -4.79 -25.67
CA THR A 113 -4.48 -4.82 -24.30
C THR A 113 -6.00 -4.87 -24.32
N ILE A 114 -6.59 -5.76 -23.53
CA ILE A 114 -8.04 -5.77 -23.29
C ILE A 114 -8.35 -5.57 -21.81
N ALA A 115 -9.57 -5.10 -21.54
CA ALA A 115 -10.17 -5.05 -20.22
C ALA A 115 -11.66 -5.38 -20.36
N VAL A 116 -12.25 -6.04 -19.37
CA VAL A 116 -13.67 -6.40 -19.39
C VAL A 116 -14.40 -5.67 -18.28
N ALA A 117 -15.44 -4.93 -18.65
CA ALA A 117 -16.30 -4.22 -17.74
C ALA A 117 -17.73 -4.72 -17.81
N ALA A 118 -18.46 -4.50 -16.71
CA ALA A 118 -19.90 -4.70 -16.66
C ALA A 118 -20.56 -3.56 -15.87
N PRO A 119 -21.84 -3.25 -16.18
CA PRO A 119 -22.65 -2.41 -15.32
C PRO A 119 -22.73 -2.99 -13.90
N ALA A 120 -22.79 -2.11 -12.91
CA ALA A 120 -22.90 -2.43 -11.49
C ALA A 120 -24.07 -1.66 -10.87
N PRO A 121 -24.54 -2.05 -9.67
CA PRO A 121 -25.56 -1.30 -8.94
C PRO A 121 -24.93 -0.13 -8.17
N ASP A 122 -25.76 0.86 -7.86
CA ASP A 122 -25.47 1.78 -6.76
C ASP A 122 -25.57 1.04 -5.43
N VAL A 123 -24.70 1.40 -4.49
CA VAL A 123 -24.59 0.72 -3.20
C VAL A 123 -24.83 1.69 -2.04
N VAL A 124 -25.68 1.29 -1.10
CA VAL A 124 -25.74 1.94 0.22
C VAL A 124 -24.94 1.13 1.21
N VAL A 125 -23.92 1.73 1.83
CA VAL A 125 -23.12 1.09 2.88
C VAL A 125 -23.58 1.60 4.23
N VAL A 126 -24.15 0.72 5.04
CA VAL A 126 -24.76 1.02 6.34
C VAL A 126 -23.85 0.52 7.46
N GLY A 127 -23.47 1.45 8.32
CA GLY A 127 -22.85 1.15 9.60
C GLY A 127 -23.81 0.41 10.53
N ILE A 128 -23.35 -0.70 11.12
CA ILE A 128 -24.08 -1.50 12.10
C ILE A 128 -23.28 -1.59 13.41
N GLY A 129 -23.96 -1.40 14.54
CA GLY A 129 -23.43 -1.55 15.88
C GLY A 129 -23.04 -3.00 16.19
N ALA A 130 -22.32 -3.22 17.29
CA ALA A 130 -21.91 -4.57 17.69
C ALA A 130 -23.11 -5.48 18.05
N ASP A 131 -24.21 -4.89 18.54
CA ASP A 131 -25.52 -5.52 18.84
C ASP A 131 -26.50 -5.53 17.67
N GLY A 132 -26.15 -4.96 16.53
CA GLY A 132 -27.08 -4.82 15.42
C GLY A 132 -27.85 -3.50 15.44
N ASP A 133 -27.51 -2.54 16.29
CA ASP A 133 -28.13 -1.21 16.20
C ASP A 133 -27.82 -0.54 14.85
N ILE A 134 -28.85 0.06 14.26
CA ILE A 134 -28.82 0.71 12.96
C ILE A 134 -29.64 1.99 13.04
N SER A 135 -29.08 3.07 12.51
CA SER A 135 -29.75 4.37 12.42
C SER A 135 -31.02 4.29 11.57
N ALA A 136 -31.96 5.24 11.75
CA ALA A 136 -33.18 5.29 10.95
C ALA A 136 -32.92 5.32 9.43
N ALA A 137 -31.89 6.05 9.00
CA ALA A 137 -31.48 6.10 7.60
C ALA A 137 -30.91 4.76 7.09
N GLY A 138 -30.27 3.98 7.96
CA GLY A 138 -29.77 2.65 7.65
C GLY A 138 -30.89 1.62 7.57
N ARG A 139 -31.86 1.66 8.49
CA ARG A 139 -33.07 0.80 8.45
C ARG A 139 -33.87 1.04 7.17
N ALA A 140 -34.09 2.30 6.82
CA ALA A 140 -34.77 2.65 5.56
C ALA A 140 -33.96 2.25 4.30
N ALA A 141 -32.65 2.05 4.40
CA ALA A 141 -31.86 1.51 3.30
C ALA A 141 -32.00 -0.01 3.20
N LEU A 142 -32.01 -0.71 4.33
CA LEU A 142 -32.23 -2.16 4.40
C LEU A 142 -33.63 -2.56 3.92
N GLU A 143 -34.66 -1.83 4.33
CA GLU A 143 -36.05 -2.09 3.93
C GLU A 143 -36.27 -1.95 2.41
N ARG A 144 -35.51 -1.07 1.76
CA ARG A 144 -35.58 -0.86 0.30
C ARG A 144 -34.71 -1.83 -0.49
N ALA A 145 -33.81 -2.56 0.16
CA ALA A 145 -32.81 -3.36 -0.53
C ALA A 145 -33.38 -4.68 -1.04
N ASP A 146 -33.06 -5.04 -2.28
CA ASP A 146 -33.31 -6.37 -2.82
C ASP A 146 -32.24 -7.37 -2.33
N VAL A 147 -31.04 -6.86 -2.03
CA VAL A 147 -29.86 -7.62 -1.62
C VAL A 147 -29.16 -6.94 -0.46
N VAL A 148 -28.78 -7.73 0.55
CA VAL A 148 -27.94 -7.27 1.65
C VAL A 148 -26.65 -8.09 1.68
N PHE A 149 -25.52 -7.41 1.54
CA PHE A 149 -24.21 -8.00 1.78
C PHE A 149 -23.73 -7.73 3.20
N GLY A 150 -22.98 -8.67 3.78
CA GLY A 150 -22.37 -8.46 5.09
C GLY A 150 -21.46 -9.61 5.50
N GLY A 151 -20.69 -9.40 6.56
CA GLY A 151 -20.01 -10.50 7.23
C GLY A 151 -21.04 -11.44 7.90
N PRO A 152 -20.75 -12.74 8.04
CA PRO A 152 -21.70 -13.70 8.65
C PRO A 152 -22.26 -13.22 9.99
N ARG A 153 -21.41 -12.66 10.86
CA ARG A 153 -21.82 -12.08 12.14
C ARG A 153 -22.84 -10.93 11.98
N GLN A 154 -22.62 -10.03 11.01
CA GLN A 154 -23.50 -8.87 10.78
C GLN A 154 -24.86 -9.30 10.21
N LEU A 155 -24.86 -10.26 9.28
CA LEU A 155 -26.08 -10.80 8.70
C LEU A 155 -26.92 -11.54 9.76
N ALA A 156 -26.29 -12.25 10.69
CA ALA A 156 -26.96 -12.93 11.79
C ALA A 156 -27.63 -11.98 12.80
N LEU A 157 -27.28 -10.68 12.78
CA LEU A 157 -27.91 -9.65 13.62
C LEU A 157 -29.16 -9.05 12.94
N LEU A 158 -29.43 -9.37 11.68
CA LEU A 158 -30.65 -8.95 11.01
C LEU A 158 -31.76 -9.95 11.30
N ASP A 159 -32.84 -9.50 11.96
CA ASP A 159 -34.05 -10.30 12.13
C ASP A 159 -34.76 -10.48 10.78
N ASN A 160 -34.65 -11.69 10.20
CA ASN A 160 -35.34 -12.16 8.99
C ASN A 160 -35.50 -11.08 7.89
N PRO A 161 -34.40 -10.63 7.25
CA PRO A 161 -34.49 -9.58 6.24
C PRO A 161 -35.32 -10.05 5.05
N ALA A 162 -36.23 -9.20 4.55
CA ALA A 162 -36.96 -9.44 3.31
C ALA A 162 -36.02 -9.53 2.08
N ALA A 163 -34.87 -8.88 2.18
CA ALA A 163 -33.81 -8.87 1.18
C ALA A 163 -33.05 -10.20 1.13
N LYS A 164 -32.51 -10.54 -0.05
CA LYS A 164 -31.57 -11.67 -0.18
C LYS A 164 -30.27 -11.35 0.55
N ALA A 165 -30.01 -12.05 1.66
CA ALA A 165 -28.74 -11.94 2.40
C ALA A 165 -27.62 -12.73 1.70
N ILE A 166 -26.48 -12.08 1.44
CA ILE A 166 -25.30 -12.70 0.82
C ILE A 166 -24.07 -12.42 1.68
N ALA A 167 -23.47 -13.49 2.21
CA ALA A 167 -22.22 -13.38 2.95
C ALA A 167 -21.07 -12.96 2.03
N TRP A 168 -20.14 -12.19 2.57
CA TRP A 168 -18.92 -11.84 1.84
C TRP A 168 -18.12 -13.07 1.37
N PRO A 169 -17.63 -13.07 0.11
CA PRO A 169 -16.78 -14.15 -0.38
C PRO A 169 -15.38 -14.11 0.27
N SER A 170 -14.67 -15.23 0.18
CA SER A 170 -13.25 -15.32 0.50
C SER A 170 -12.49 -15.91 -0.70
N PRO A 171 -11.50 -15.21 -1.28
CA PRO A 171 -11.02 -13.87 -0.93
C PRO A 171 -12.00 -12.76 -1.36
N LEU A 172 -12.12 -11.71 -0.54
CA LEU A 172 -13.13 -10.65 -0.74
C LEU A 172 -12.87 -9.80 -1.98
N VAL A 173 -11.77 -9.03 -1.99
CA VAL A 173 -11.53 -7.98 -2.99
C VAL A 173 -11.55 -8.49 -4.44
N PRO A 174 -10.91 -9.62 -4.80
CA PRO A 174 -10.92 -10.12 -6.17
C PRO A 174 -12.31 -10.57 -6.65
N ALA A 175 -13.18 -11.00 -5.73
CA ALA A 175 -14.52 -11.49 -6.06
C ALA A 175 -15.57 -10.37 -6.14
N LEU A 176 -15.31 -9.20 -5.54
CA LEU A 176 -16.27 -8.08 -5.47
C LEU A 176 -16.77 -7.61 -6.84
N PRO A 177 -15.93 -7.39 -7.88
CA PRO A 177 -16.42 -6.83 -9.14
C PRO A 177 -17.51 -7.70 -9.79
N ARG A 178 -17.26 -9.01 -9.87
CA ARG A 178 -18.23 -9.95 -10.44
C ARG A 178 -19.50 -10.03 -9.59
N LEU A 179 -19.34 -10.14 -8.28
CA LEU A 179 -20.47 -10.24 -7.35
C LEU A 179 -21.40 -9.00 -7.43
N LEU A 180 -20.81 -7.81 -7.58
CA LEU A 180 -21.56 -6.56 -7.74
C LEU A 180 -22.24 -6.49 -9.12
N ALA A 181 -21.55 -6.85 -10.20
CA ALA A 181 -22.11 -6.85 -11.55
C ALA A 181 -23.34 -7.79 -11.67
N GLU A 182 -23.33 -8.93 -10.98
CA GLU A 182 -24.47 -9.86 -10.91
C GLU A 182 -25.71 -9.25 -10.22
N GLN A 183 -25.55 -8.17 -9.46
CA GLN A 183 -26.65 -7.45 -8.81
C GLN A 183 -27.04 -6.16 -9.56
N HIS A 184 -26.58 -5.97 -10.80
CA HIS A 184 -26.98 -4.83 -11.61
C HIS A 184 -28.51 -4.73 -11.74
N GLY A 185 -29.03 -3.50 -11.64
CA GLY A 185 -30.48 -3.22 -11.65
C GLY A 185 -31.21 -3.53 -10.35
N ARG A 186 -30.52 -4.05 -9.33
CA ARG A 186 -31.07 -4.30 -7.99
C ARG A 186 -30.60 -3.22 -7.02
N SER A 187 -31.41 -2.96 -6.01
CA SER A 187 -31.04 -2.12 -4.88
C SER A 187 -30.15 -2.91 -3.91
N VAL A 188 -28.92 -2.44 -3.71
CA VAL A 188 -27.92 -3.14 -2.89
C VAL A 188 -27.61 -2.37 -1.62
N CYS A 189 -27.79 -3.03 -0.48
CA CYS A 189 -27.32 -2.57 0.80
C CYS A 189 -26.14 -3.42 1.28
N VAL A 190 -25.17 -2.78 1.90
CA VAL A 190 -23.96 -3.41 2.44
C VAL A 190 -23.85 -3.08 3.92
N LEU A 191 -23.73 -4.08 4.78
CA LEU A 191 -23.43 -3.90 6.19
C LEU A 191 -21.92 -3.73 6.41
N ALA A 192 -21.56 -2.79 7.27
CA ALA A 192 -20.19 -2.57 7.73
C ALA A 192 -20.18 -2.27 9.24
N SER A 193 -19.21 -2.79 9.98
CA SER A 193 -19.15 -2.56 11.43
C SER A 193 -18.81 -1.10 11.72
N GLY A 194 -19.62 -0.43 12.55
CA GLY A 194 -19.38 0.97 12.94
C GLY A 194 -19.34 1.93 11.74
N ASP A 195 -18.29 2.75 11.63
CA ASP A 195 -18.12 3.68 10.51
C ASP A 195 -17.57 2.95 9.26
N PRO A 196 -18.31 2.87 8.15
CA PRO A 196 -17.86 2.19 6.94
C PRO A 196 -16.60 2.77 6.29
N MET A 197 -16.24 4.02 6.60
CA MET A 197 -15.07 4.71 6.06
C MET A 197 -13.83 4.56 6.92
N HIS A 198 -13.94 4.03 8.13
CA HIS A 198 -12.82 3.87 9.06
C HIS A 198 -12.24 2.45 8.99
N TYR A 199 -11.24 2.25 8.12
CA TYR A 199 -10.69 0.92 7.76
C TYR A 199 -11.75 -0.10 7.27
N GLY A 200 -12.95 0.37 6.95
CA GLY A 200 -14.10 -0.44 6.56
C GLY A 200 -14.23 -0.67 5.05
N ILE A 201 -15.21 -1.50 4.70
CA ILE A 201 -15.52 -1.92 3.32
C ILE A 201 -15.97 -0.74 2.43
N GLY A 202 -16.47 0.35 3.02
CA GLY A 202 -16.90 1.54 2.29
C GLY A 202 -15.77 2.13 1.44
N THR A 203 -14.55 2.21 1.98
CA THR A 203 -13.38 2.69 1.22
C THR A 203 -13.03 1.81 0.02
N THR A 204 -13.22 0.50 0.13
CA THR A 204 -13.02 -0.45 -0.98
C THR A 204 -14.10 -0.28 -2.04
N LEU A 205 -15.36 -0.16 -1.64
CA LEU A 205 -16.47 0.03 -2.56
C LEU A 205 -16.38 1.37 -3.30
N VAL A 206 -16.00 2.45 -2.61
CA VAL A 206 -15.75 3.77 -3.25
C VAL A 206 -14.63 3.69 -4.28
N ARG A 207 -13.56 2.93 -4.02
CA ARG A 207 -12.48 2.73 -5.01
C ARG A 207 -12.94 1.92 -6.22
N LEU A 208 -13.85 0.98 -6.03
CA LEU A 208 -14.35 0.10 -7.10
C LEU A 208 -15.44 0.76 -7.95
N LEU A 209 -16.39 1.44 -7.31
CA LEU A 209 -17.61 1.97 -7.94
C LEU A 209 -17.56 3.49 -8.15
N GLY A 210 -16.66 4.20 -7.45
CA GLY A 210 -16.65 5.66 -7.40
C GLY A 210 -17.57 6.23 -6.31
N ALA A 211 -17.22 7.43 -5.80
CA ALA A 211 -17.95 8.05 -4.69
C ALA A 211 -19.41 8.43 -5.04
N ALA A 212 -19.71 8.70 -6.31
CA ALA A 212 -21.06 9.02 -6.76
C ALA A 212 -22.04 7.83 -6.64
N HIS A 213 -21.52 6.60 -6.65
CA HIS A 213 -22.29 5.36 -6.66
C HIS A 213 -22.33 4.66 -5.30
N VAL A 214 -21.72 5.27 -4.28
CA VAL A 214 -21.64 4.71 -2.94
C VAL A 214 -22.16 5.72 -1.92
N ARG A 215 -23.37 5.47 -1.41
CA ARG A 215 -23.94 6.24 -0.31
C ARG A 215 -23.56 5.62 1.02
N VAL A 216 -22.84 6.35 1.87
CA VAL A 216 -22.47 5.87 3.20
C VAL A 216 -23.43 6.39 4.26
N VAL A 217 -23.95 5.50 5.10
CA VAL A 217 -24.71 5.81 6.31
C VAL A 217 -23.86 5.40 7.52
N PRO A 218 -23.16 6.33 8.19
CA PRO A 218 -22.22 5.99 9.25
C PRO A 218 -22.92 5.62 10.57
N GLN A 219 -22.20 4.86 11.39
CA GLN A 219 -22.42 4.63 12.82
C GLN A 219 -21.11 4.98 13.55
N PRO A 220 -21.12 5.34 14.85
CA PRO A 220 -19.87 5.55 15.60
C PRO A 220 -18.92 4.35 15.48
N SER A 221 -17.64 4.62 15.24
CA SER A 221 -16.62 3.57 15.14
C SER A 221 -16.23 3.02 16.51
N SER A 222 -15.59 1.84 16.56
CA SER A 222 -14.98 1.31 17.78
C SER A 222 -13.97 2.28 18.41
N ILE A 223 -13.27 3.08 17.58
CA ILE A 223 -12.37 4.13 18.03
C ILE A 223 -13.12 5.26 18.73
N SER A 224 -14.24 5.71 18.14
CA SER A 224 -15.07 6.75 18.75
C SER A 224 -15.65 6.28 20.09
N HIS A 225 -16.13 5.04 20.14
CA HIS A 225 -16.60 4.44 21.39
C HIS A 225 -15.46 4.30 22.42
N ALA A 226 -14.30 3.79 22.03
CA ALA A 226 -13.17 3.60 22.93
C ALA A 226 -12.71 4.94 23.53
N CYS A 227 -12.50 5.95 22.68
CA CYS A 227 -12.16 7.29 23.11
C CYS A 227 -13.20 7.88 24.06
N ALA A 228 -14.49 7.71 23.79
CA ALA A 228 -15.56 8.18 24.66
C ALA A 228 -15.56 7.50 26.05
N ARG A 229 -15.20 6.21 26.13
CA ARG A 229 -15.08 5.48 27.41
C ARG A 229 -13.85 5.85 28.21
N LEU A 230 -12.74 6.11 27.51
CA LEU A 230 -11.45 6.41 28.12
C LEU A 230 -11.24 7.91 28.40
N GLY A 231 -12.13 8.77 27.90
CA GLY A 231 -11.96 10.23 27.95
C GLY A 231 -10.81 10.72 27.08
N TRP A 232 -10.50 10.00 25.99
CA TRP A 232 -9.42 10.36 25.07
C TRP A 232 -9.97 11.19 23.90
N ALA A 233 -9.20 12.18 23.47
CA ALA A 233 -9.49 12.92 22.25
C ALA A 233 -9.09 12.08 21.03
N VAL A 234 -10.01 11.93 20.05
CA VAL A 234 -9.76 11.11 18.85
C VAL A 234 -8.59 11.65 18.04
N GLN A 235 -8.49 12.97 17.86
CA GLN A 235 -7.41 13.61 17.09
C GLN A 235 -6.01 13.45 17.73
N ASP A 236 -5.94 13.19 19.03
CA ASP A 236 -4.68 13.02 19.76
C ASP A 236 -4.30 11.54 19.94
N THR A 237 -5.18 10.62 19.55
CA THR A 237 -5.02 9.18 19.76
C THR A 237 -4.48 8.52 18.50
N GLU A 238 -3.34 7.84 18.62
CA GLU A 238 -2.77 7.08 17.52
C GLU A 238 -3.59 5.81 17.26
N VAL A 239 -3.87 5.50 16.00
CA VAL A 239 -4.59 4.27 15.64
C VAL A 239 -3.67 3.35 14.85
N VAL A 240 -3.42 2.17 15.40
CA VAL A 240 -2.55 1.16 14.82
C VAL A 240 -3.41 -0.03 14.37
N ARG A 241 -3.45 -0.28 13.06
CA ARG A 241 -4.14 -1.45 12.50
C ARG A 241 -3.26 -2.71 12.49
N ASP A 242 -1.99 -2.54 12.16
CA ASP A 242 -1.02 -3.63 12.14
C ASP A 242 -0.12 -3.49 13.36
N ILE A 243 -0.23 -4.44 14.28
CA ILE A 243 0.55 -4.46 15.52
C ILE A 243 2.07 -4.37 15.27
N ARG A 244 2.56 -4.83 14.10
CA ARG A 244 3.99 -4.73 13.75
C ARG A 244 4.46 -3.29 13.58
N VAL A 245 3.55 -2.33 13.42
CA VAL A 245 3.87 -0.89 13.38
C VAL A 245 3.94 -0.29 14.78
N LEU A 246 3.40 -0.95 15.81
CA LEU A 246 3.33 -0.44 17.19
C LEU A 246 4.68 0.12 17.69
N PRO A 247 5.84 -0.56 17.52
CA PRO A 247 7.14 -0.04 18.00
C PRO A 247 7.50 1.35 17.51
N ARG A 248 7.01 1.73 16.30
CA ARG A 248 7.29 3.03 15.69
C ARG A 248 6.61 4.19 16.40
N VAL A 249 5.51 3.94 17.12
CA VAL A 249 4.69 4.99 17.75
C VAL A 249 4.84 5.04 19.28
N LEU A 250 5.59 4.11 19.88
CA LEU A 250 5.79 4.06 21.33
C LEU A 250 6.71 5.18 21.83
N HIS A 251 6.17 5.99 22.73
CA HIS A 251 6.87 6.95 23.57
C HIS A 251 5.99 7.27 24.79
N ASP A 252 6.61 7.64 25.91
CA ASP A 252 5.92 7.89 27.17
C ASP A 252 4.75 8.89 27.00
N GLY A 253 3.62 8.58 27.64
CA GLY A 253 2.40 9.39 27.62
C GLY A 253 1.55 9.27 26.35
N ARG A 254 2.00 8.51 25.33
CA ARG A 254 1.22 8.34 24.10
C ARG A 254 -0.03 7.49 24.34
N ARG A 255 -1.14 7.89 23.72
CA ARG A 255 -2.40 7.13 23.67
C ARG A 255 -2.50 6.42 22.34
N VAL A 256 -2.62 5.11 22.37
CA VAL A 256 -2.67 4.26 21.18
C VAL A 256 -3.89 3.35 21.26
N LEU A 257 -4.64 3.27 20.17
CA LEU A 257 -5.66 2.25 19.95
C LEU A 257 -5.16 1.26 18.90
N VAL A 258 -5.03 -0.01 19.28
CA VAL A 258 -4.67 -1.11 18.38
C VAL A 258 -5.95 -1.81 17.96
N LEU A 259 -6.21 -1.83 16.65
CA LEU A 259 -7.33 -2.58 16.08
C LEU A 259 -7.03 -4.07 16.13
N SER A 260 -8.00 -4.83 16.62
CA SER A 260 -7.84 -6.25 16.88
C SER A 260 -8.15 -7.12 15.67
N ALA A 261 -7.32 -8.14 15.45
CA ALA A 261 -7.61 -9.21 14.49
C ALA A 261 -8.42 -10.35 15.12
N GLY A 262 -8.42 -10.45 16.46
CA GLY A 262 -9.02 -11.55 17.19
C GLY A 262 -8.71 -11.53 18.69
N SER A 263 -9.05 -12.62 19.38
CA SER A 263 -8.86 -12.76 20.84
C SER A 263 -7.37 -12.76 21.27
N GLU A 264 -6.46 -13.04 20.35
CA GLU A 264 -5.01 -13.11 20.58
C GLU A 264 -4.33 -11.74 20.57
N THR A 265 -4.92 -10.74 19.90
CA THR A 265 -4.27 -9.42 19.71
C THR A 265 -3.87 -8.74 21.03
N PRO A 266 -4.70 -8.73 22.11
CA PRO A 266 -4.29 -8.13 23.38
C PRO A 266 -3.00 -8.71 23.97
N ARG A 267 -2.82 -10.03 23.86
CA ARG A 267 -1.61 -10.71 24.34
C ARG A 267 -0.40 -10.36 23.48
N ASP A 268 -0.59 -10.26 22.16
CA ASP A 268 0.49 -9.86 21.27
C ASP A 268 0.89 -8.39 21.49
N VAL A 269 -0.06 -7.50 21.80
CA VAL A 269 0.21 -6.11 22.19
C VAL A 269 1.07 -6.08 23.45
N TRP A 270 0.70 -6.86 24.47
CA TRP A 270 1.47 -6.96 25.70
C TRP A 270 2.92 -7.40 25.46
N ARG A 271 3.11 -8.49 24.71
CA ARG A 271 4.44 -9.00 24.34
C ARG A 271 5.26 -7.98 23.56
N MET A 272 4.62 -7.23 22.67
CA MET A 272 5.28 -6.18 21.89
C MET A 272 5.78 -5.05 22.80
N LEU A 273 4.97 -4.63 23.78
CA LEU A 273 5.35 -3.62 24.76
C LEU A 273 6.53 -4.09 25.63
N GLU A 274 6.48 -5.30 26.16
CA GLU A 274 7.58 -5.90 26.94
C GLU A 274 8.88 -5.96 26.14
N ALA A 275 8.82 -6.48 24.91
CA ALA A 275 9.99 -6.62 24.04
C ALA A 275 10.67 -5.29 23.70
N HIS A 276 9.95 -4.17 23.81
CA HIS A 276 10.44 -2.83 23.49
C HIS A 276 10.67 -1.95 24.73
N GLY A 277 10.57 -2.51 25.94
CA GLY A 277 10.85 -1.79 27.20
C GLY A 277 9.70 -0.90 27.70
N PHE A 278 8.46 -1.24 27.34
CA PHE A 278 7.24 -0.50 27.71
C PHE A 278 6.28 -1.35 28.56
N ALA A 279 6.81 -2.30 29.34
CA ALA A 279 6.04 -3.24 30.17
C ALA A 279 5.14 -2.55 31.21
N ASP A 280 5.50 -1.33 31.64
CA ASP A 280 4.74 -0.54 32.61
C ASP A 280 3.51 0.17 31.99
N SER A 281 3.27 0.01 30.69
CA SER A 281 2.16 0.65 29.99
C SER A 281 0.80 0.11 30.47
N GLU A 282 -0.19 0.99 30.55
CA GLU A 282 -1.54 0.59 30.94
C GLU A 282 -2.28 0.06 29.71
N VAL A 283 -2.60 -1.25 29.72
CA VAL A 283 -3.33 -1.91 28.63
C VAL A 283 -4.78 -2.13 29.05
N THR A 284 -5.71 -1.63 28.26
CA THR A 284 -7.16 -1.79 28.45
C THR A 284 -7.78 -2.46 27.24
N ILE A 285 -8.58 -3.49 27.45
CA ILE A 285 -9.28 -4.25 26.43
C ILE A 285 -10.72 -3.80 26.48
N LEU A 286 -11.22 -3.35 25.33
CA LEU A 286 -12.60 -2.88 25.18
C LEU A 286 -13.29 -3.77 24.15
N GLU A 287 -14.36 -4.41 24.56
CA GLU A 287 -15.04 -5.45 23.80
C GLU A 287 -16.47 -5.04 23.50
N ASP A 288 -16.96 -5.46 22.34
CA ASP A 288 -18.37 -5.30 21.94
C ASP A 288 -18.86 -3.84 22.14
N LEU A 289 -17.97 -2.87 21.92
CA LEU A 289 -18.19 -1.46 22.21
C LEU A 289 -19.47 -0.93 21.54
N GLY A 290 -20.25 -0.16 22.30
CA GLY A 290 -21.51 0.41 21.85
C GLY A 290 -22.70 -0.56 21.91
N SER A 291 -22.50 -1.81 22.33
CA SER A 291 -23.58 -2.80 22.53
C SER A 291 -24.03 -2.95 23.98
N GLY A 292 -25.14 -3.64 24.18
CA GLY A 292 -25.56 -4.14 25.50
C GLY A 292 -24.64 -5.22 26.13
N TRP A 293 -23.64 -5.72 25.40
CA TRP A 293 -22.67 -6.72 25.88
C TRP A 293 -21.26 -6.14 26.09
N GLU A 294 -21.15 -4.81 26.06
CA GLU A 294 -19.89 -4.10 26.21
C GLU A 294 -19.14 -4.52 27.48
N ARG A 295 -17.84 -4.76 27.35
CA ARG A 295 -16.97 -5.10 28.48
C ARG A 295 -15.64 -4.36 28.38
N ILE A 296 -15.18 -3.84 29.51
CA ILE A 296 -13.90 -3.15 29.66
C ILE A 296 -13.12 -3.79 30.80
N HIS A 297 -11.88 -4.24 30.54
CA HIS A 297 -11.01 -4.88 31.53
C HIS A 297 -9.53 -4.82 31.11
N HIS A 298 -8.64 -5.36 31.93
CA HIS A 298 -7.19 -5.33 31.71
C HIS A 298 -6.56 -6.71 31.45
N ASP A 299 -7.34 -7.79 31.58
CA ASP A 299 -6.85 -9.16 31.43
C ASP A 299 -6.75 -9.62 29.95
N PRO A 300 -5.55 -9.78 29.35
CA PRO A 300 -5.37 -10.16 27.95
C PRO A 300 -5.80 -11.60 27.63
N ASP A 301 -5.94 -12.47 28.64
CA ASP A 301 -6.33 -13.88 28.44
C ASP A 301 -7.81 -14.08 28.20
N ARG A 302 -8.61 -13.09 28.57
CA ARG A 302 -10.08 -13.22 28.57
C ARG A 302 -10.72 -12.55 27.36
N ALA A 303 -9.93 -12.13 26.38
CA ALA A 303 -10.44 -11.30 25.28
C ALA A 303 -11.37 -12.06 24.33
N ARG A 304 -12.52 -11.47 24.02
CA ARG A 304 -13.43 -11.92 22.96
C ARG A 304 -12.90 -11.51 21.58
N PRO A 305 -13.28 -12.19 20.49
CA PRO A 305 -12.79 -11.82 19.15
C PRO A 305 -13.10 -10.38 18.72
N LEU A 306 -14.24 -9.81 19.16
CA LEU A 306 -14.61 -8.43 18.84
C LEU A 306 -14.11 -7.47 19.94
N ASN A 307 -12.84 -7.07 19.82
CA ASN A 307 -12.19 -6.16 20.77
C ASN A 307 -11.38 -5.05 20.08
N ILE A 308 -11.00 -4.05 20.86
CA ILE A 308 -9.97 -3.05 20.54
C ILE A 308 -9.10 -2.87 21.78
N VAL A 309 -7.80 -2.69 21.59
CA VAL A 309 -6.83 -2.58 22.68
C VAL A 309 -6.39 -1.14 22.81
N ALA A 310 -6.62 -0.54 23.96
CA ALA A 310 -6.12 0.78 24.30
C ALA A 310 -4.85 0.65 25.12
N VAL A 311 -3.82 1.42 24.74
CA VAL A 311 -2.54 1.48 25.44
C VAL A 311 -2.28 2.93 25.81
N LEU A 312 -2.18 3.20 27.11
CA LEU A 312 -1.55 4.41 27.62
C LEU A 312 -0.09 4.08 27.90
N VAL A 313 0.78 4.52 26.99
CA VAL A 313 2.19 4.15 26.97
C VAL A 313 2.90 4.77 28.17
N ARG A 314 3.65 3.95 28.92
CA ARG A 314 4.44 4.36 30.08
C ARG A 314 5.88 3.86 29.97
N GLY A 315 6.81 4.70 30.43
CA GLY A 315 8.23 4.38 30.47
C GLY A 315 8.84 4.32 29.07
N GLY A 316 10.06 3.77 28.99
CA GLY A 316 10.82 3.60 27.74
C GLY A 316 11.26 4.91 27.07
N ASP A 317 12.46 4.92 26.47
CA ASP A 317 12.95 6.09 25.72
C ASP A 317 12.42 6.14 24.28
N GLY A 318 11.70 5.09 23.85
CA GLY A 318 11.24 4.93 22.48
C GLY A 318 12.38 4.88 21.45
N VAL A 319 12.08 5.36 20.25
CA VAL A 319 13.08 5.53 19.19
C VAL A 319 13.07 7.00 18.74
N PRO A 320 14.22 7.70 18.73
CA PRO A 320 14.28 9.09 18.28
C PRO A 320 13.68 9.29 16.88
N LEU A 321 13.00 10.42 16.68
CA LEU A 321 12.40 10.77 15.38
C LEU A 321 13.45 11.23 14.35
N GLY A 322 14.55 11.83 14.83
CA GLY A 322 15.67 12.23 13.98
C GLY A 322 16.50 11.03 13.51
N PRO A 323 17.25 11.19 12.40
CA PRO A 323 18.10 10.13 11.89
C PRO A 323 19.32 9.90 12.79
N GLY A 324 20.00 8.77 12.58
CA GLY A 324 21.16 8.37 13.36
C GLY A 324 20.75 7.73 14.67
N VAL A 325 19.91 6.69 14.60
CA VAL A 325 19.67 5.82 15.75
C VAL A 325 20.97 5.07 16.12
N ALA A 326 21.21 4.88 17.41
CA ALA A 326 22.39 4.19 17.93
C ALA A 326 22.64 2.84 17.23
N ASP A 327 23.92 2.53 16.98
CA ASP A 327 24.32 1.37 16.19
C ASP A 327 23.90 0.04 16.85
N GLU A 328 23.90 0.02 18.19
CA GLU A 328 23.58 -1.12 19.05
C GLU A 328 22.10 -1.51 19.02
N ARG A 329 21.24 -0.63 18.48
CA ARG A 329 19.80 -0.91 18.31
C ARG A 329 19.50 -1.77 17.08
N TYR A 330 20.51 -2.04 16.24
CA TYR A 330 20.38 -2.84 15.04
C TYR A 330 21.04 -4.20 15.24
N ASP A 331 20.37 -5.26 14.79
CA ASP A 331 21.09 -6.50 14.50
C ASP A 331 22.04 -6.25 13.33
N SER A 332 23.32 -6.57 13.51
CA SER A 332 24.40 -6.38 12.56
C SER A 332 25.51 -7.40 12.78
N ASP A 333 26.19 -7.79 11.69
CA ASP A 333 27.47 -8.53 11.71
C ASP A 333 28.69 -7.58 11.71
N GLY A 334 28.48 -6.32 12.10
CA GLY A 334 29.47 -5.25 12.03
C GLY A 334 29.43 -4.45 10.72
N GLN A 335 28.78 -4.96 9.67
CA GLN A 335 28.53 -4.23 8.42
C GLN A 335 27.25 -3.40 8.53
N LEU A 336 27.40 -2.20 9.10
CA LEU A 336 26.35 -1.22 9.34
C LEU A 336 26.91 0.17 9.03
N THR A 337 26.14 0.98 8.30
CA THR A 337 26.41 2.41 8.16
C THR A 337 26.33 3.05 9.55
N LYS A 338 27.47 3.49 10.05
CA LYS A 338 27.60 3.98 11.44
C LYS A 338 26.76 5.24 11.65
N ARG A 339 26.25 5.39 12.88
CA ARG A 339 25.30 6.42 13.30
C ARG A 339 25.49 7.81 12.67
N GLU A 340 26.70 8.37 12.74
CA GLU A 340 27.00 9.73 12.26
C GLU A 340 26.95 9.80 10.74
N ILE A 341 27.53 8.79 10.06
CA ILE A 341 27.48 8.68 8.60
C ILE A 341 26.03 8.50 8.14
N ARG A 342 25.27 7.64 8.82
CA ARG A 342 23.87 7.37 8.54
C ARG A 342 23.00 8.61 8.69
N ALA A 343 23.23 9.42 9.72
CA ALA A 343 22.54 10.70 9.90
C ALA A 343 22.78 11.64 8.71
N VAL A 344 24.03 11.82 8.28
CA VAL A 344 24.37 12.67 7.13
C VAL A 344 23.83 12.10 5.83
N THR A 345 23.91 10.78 5.63
CA THR A 345 23.33 10.10 4.46
C THR A 345 21.82 10.30 4.37
N LEU A 346 21.07 10.17 5.47
CA LEU A 346 19.63 10.40 5.46
C LEU A 346 19.28 11.87 5.24
N ALA A 347 20.10 12.79 5.75
CA ALA A 347 19.95 14.22 5.45
C ALA A 347 20.16 14.52 3.95
N ALA A 348 21.15 13.90 3.32
CA ALA A 348 21.39 13.98 1.88
C ALA A 348 20.26 13.33 1.05
N LEU A 349 19.75 12.17 1.48
CA LEU A 349 18.64 11.48 0.84
C LEU A 349 17.32 12.24 0.96
N GLY A 350 17.09 12.92 2.09
CA GLY A 350 15.96 13.82 2.33
C GLY A 350 14.60 13.17 2.10
N PRO A 351 14.16 12.21 2.94
CA PRO A 351 12.87 11.54 2.79
C PRO A 351 11.70 12.52 2.80
N ARG A 352 10.76 12.36 1.86
CA ARG A 352 9.50 13.09 1.83
C ARG A 352 8.31 12.12 1.82
N PRO A 353 7.15 12.53 2.36
CA PRO A 353 5.93 11.72 2.32
C PRO A 353 5.64 11.18 0.90
N GLY A 354 5.43 9.86 0.80
CA GLY A 354 5.03 9.17 -0.43
C GLY A 354 6.20 8.73 -1.32
N GLU A 355 7.43 9.15 -1.02
CA GLU A 355 8.59 8.81 -1.83
C GLU A 355 9.08 7.38 -1.62
N LEU A 356 9.68 6.82 -2.67
CA LEU A 356 10.29 5.50 -2.72
C LEU A 356 11.81 5.58 -2.72
N LEU A 357 12.45 4.89 -1.77
CA LEU A 357 13.90 4.65 -1.74
C LEU A 357 14.24 3.26 -2.28
N TRP A 358 15.30 3.17 -3.07
CA TRP A 358 16.05 1.92 -3.27
C TRP A 358 17.35 1.97 -2.46
N ASP A 359 17.53 1.00 -1.57
CA ASP A 359 18.75 0.81 -0.76
C ASP A 359 19.54 -0.37 -1.33
N VAL A 360 20.60 -0.07 -2.09
CA VAL A 360 21.39 -1.04 -2.84
C VAL A 360 22.63 -1.46 -2.06
N GLY A 361 22.74 -2.76 -1.78
CA GLY A 361 23.76 -3.29 -0.88
C GLY A 361 23.42 -2.96 0.56
N ALA A 362 22.18 -3.24 0.96
CA ALA A 362 21.58 -2.73 2.19
C ALA A 362 22.25 -3.23 3.49
N GLY A 363 22.93 -4.39 3.46
CA GLY A 363 23.60 -4.96 4.63
C GLY A 363 22.63 -5.25 5.77
N SER A 364 22.64 -4.41 6.80
CA SER A 364 21.68 -4.49 7.93
C SER A 364 20.37 -3.72 7.69
N GLY A 365 20.26 -2.98 6.57
CA GLY A 365 19.05 -2.25 6.18
C GLY A 365 18.82 -0.95 6.93
N SER A 366 19.83 -0.45 7.66
CA SER A 366 19.67 0.70 8.54
C SER A 366 19.21 1.99 7.84
N ILE A 367 19.64 2.22 6.59
CA ILE A 367 19.22 3.37 5.79
C ILE A 367 17.75 3.21 5.37
N ALA A 368 17.38 2.06 4.81
CA ALA A 368 16.00 1.77 4.45
C ALA A 368 15.02 1.81 5.65
N VAL A 369 15.45 1.32 6.81
CA VAL A 369 14.67 1.35 8.05
C VAL A 369 14.42 2.78 8.49
N GLU A 370 15.45 3.60 8.62
CA GLU A 370 15.27 4.99 9.08
C GLU A 370 14.55 5.87 8.04
N TRP A 371 14.76 5.62 6.74
CA TRP A 371 13.95 6.22 5.68
C TRP A 371 12.46 5.92 5.86
N SER A 372 12.10 4.65 6.09
CA SER A 372 10.72 4.22 6.27
C SER A 372 10.09 4.76 7.56
N ARG A 373 10.91 5.08 8.57
CA ARG A 373 10.43 5.68 9.81
C ARG A 373 10.04 7.15 9.64
N ALA A 374 10.71 7.87 8.76
CA ALA A 374 10.56 9.32 8.57
C ALA A 374 9.10 9.75 8.32
N HIS A 375 8.33 8.95 7.58
CA HIS A 375 6.89 9.18 7.39
C HIS A 375 6.16 7.87 7.07
N PRO A 376 4.89 7.66 7.52
CA PRO A 376 4.17 6.41 7.28
C PRO A 376 3.98 6.04 5.79
N SER A 377 4.03 7.02 4.89
CA SER A 377 3.91 6.81 3.45
C SER A 377 5.25 6.71 2.70
N CYS A 378 6.39 6.87 3.38
CA CYS A 378 7.69 6.59 2.78
C CYS A 378 7.81 5.09 2.55
N ARG A 379 8.18 4.70 1.33
CA ARG A 379 8.39 3.30 0.95
C ARG A 379 9.87 3.07 0.70
N ALA A 380 10.34 1.86 0.95
CA ALA A 380 11.71 1.48 0.63
C ALA A 380 11.78 0.04 0.12
N VAL A 381 12.76 -0.21 -0.75
CA VAL A 381 13.15 -1.54 -1.22
C VAL A 381 14.64 -1.72 -0.89
N ALA A 382 14.95 -2.72 -0.08
CA ALA A 382 16.31 -3.09 0.26
C ALA A 382 16.78 -4.26 -0.61
N PHE A 383 17.87 -4.05 -1.36
CA PHE A 383 18.50 -5.08 -2.19
C PHE A 383 19.73 -5.61 -1.48
N GLU A 384 19.71 -6.91 -1.17
CA GLU A 384 20.82 -7.60 -0.50
C GLU A 384 20.96 -9.01 -1.07
N ARG A 385 22.19 -9.40 -1.43
CA ARG A 385 22.46 -10.70 -2.05
C ARG A 385 22.60 -11.82 -1.03
N ASP A 386 23.05 -11.48 0.18
CA ASP A 386 23.25 -12.43 1.26
C ASP A 386 21.93 -12.67 1.99
N SER A 387 21.44 -13.91 1.97
CA SER A 387 20.14 -14.26 2.56
C SER A 387 20.09 -14.06 4.07
N VAL A 388 21.21 -14.27 4.78
CA VAL A 388 21.29 -14.10 6.24
C VAL A 388 21.19 -12.61 6.60
N ARG A 389 21.84 -11.75 5.81
CA ARG A 389 21.68 -10.30 5.92
C ARG A 389 20.28 -9.84 5.54
N ALA A 390 19.67 -10.41 4.51
CA ALA A 390 18.29 -10.10 4.14
C ALA A 390 17.29 -10.44 5.27
N GLU A 391 17.45 -11.59 5.93
CA GLU A 391 16.66 -11.94 7.12
C GLU A 391 16.86 -10.96 8.27
N ARG A 392 18.10 -10.51 8.49
CA ARG A 392 18.44 -9.47 9.47
C ARG A 392 17.76 -8.14 9.16
N ILE A 393 17.68 -7.73 7.89
CA ILE A 393 16.92 -6.54 7.47
C ILE A 393 15.46 -6.68 7.92
N GLY A 394 14.85 -7.85 7.71
CA GLY A 394 13.47 -8.13 8.15
C GLY A 394 13.29 -8.00 9.66
N ARG A 395 14.23 -8.53 10.45
CA ARG A 395 14.19 -8.42 11.91
C ARG A 395 14.33 -6.96 12.36
N ASN A 396 15.27 -6.20 11.79
CA ASN A 396 15.39 -4.78 12.05
C ASN A 396 14.11 -4.02 11.66
N ALA A 397 13.51 -4.32 10.51
CA ALA A 397 12.26 -3.69 10.08
C ALA A 397 11.12 -3.87 11.11
N LEU A 398 11.01 -5.06 11.70
CA LEU A 398 10.04 -5.33 12.76
C LEU A 398 10.38 -4.61 14.06
N THR A 399 11.63 -4.65 14.52
CA THR A 399 12.11 -3.93 15.72
C THR A 399 11.81 -2.43 15.67
N PHE A 400 11.87 -1.85 14.47
CA PHE A 400 11.68 -0.42 14.25
C PHE A 400 10.28 -0.03 13.79
N GLY A 401 9.35 -0.98 13.72
CA GLY A 401 7.96 -0.75 13.35
C GLY A 401 7.73 -0.31 11.91
N VAL A 402 8.54 -0.83 10.97
CA VAL A 402 8.45 -0.56 9.52
C VAL A 402 8.27 -1.84 8.70
N PRO A 403 7.22 -2.64 8.96
CA PRO A 403 6.98 -3.92 8.30
C PRO A 403 6.72 -3.82 6.78
N GLY A 404 6.50 -2.60 6.27
CA GLY A 404 6.32 -2.32 4.84
C GLY A 404 7.62 -2.22 4.04
N LEU A 405 8.80 -2.35 4.67
CA LEU A 405 10.07 -2.42 3.97
C LEU A 405 10.13 -3.69 3.11
N GLU A 406 10.18 -3.51 1.78
CA GLU A 406 10.36 -4.63 0.85
C GLU A 406 11.83 -5.08 0.84
N ILE A 407 12.04 -6.40 0.88
CA ILE A 407 13.38 -7.00 0.88
C ILE A 407 13.50 -7.87 -0.36
N VAL A 408 14.49 -7.58 -1.20
CA VAL A 408 14.79 -8.33 -2.42
C VAL A 408 16.11 -9.05 -2.24
N ILE A 409 16.04 -10.37 -2.19
CA ILE A 409 17.24 -11.22 -2.13
C ILE A 409 17.84 -11.33 -3.53
N GLY A 410 18.96 -10.66 -3.76
CA GLY A 410 19.64 -10.66 -5.05
C GLY A 410 20.71 -9.58 -5.18
N ALA A 411 21.59 -9.73 -6.17
CA ALA A 411 22.64 -8.76 -6.44
C ALA A 411 22.16 -7.71 -7.46
N ALA A 412 22.52 -6.45 -7.25
CA ALA A 412 22.46 -5.45 -8.32
C ALA A 412 23.55 -5.74 -9.38
N PRO A 413 23.31 -5.44 -10.67
CA PRO A 413 22.11 -4.78 -11.21
C PRO A 413 20.94 -5.72 -11.52
N SER A 414 21.12 -7.05 -11.53
CA SER A 414 20.08 -7.98 -11.97
C SER A 414 18.81 -7.93 -11.12
N ALA A 415 18.95 -7.79 -9.80
CA ALA A 415 17.82 -7.65 -8.87
C ALA A 415 16.99 -6.36 -9.07
N LEU A 416 17.55 -5.36 -9.75
CA LEU A 416 16.87 -4.09 -10.08
C LEU A 416 16.02 -4.22 -11.36
N ALA A 417 16.32 -5.20 -12.21
CA ALA A 417 15.71 -5.34 -13.53
C ALA A 417 14.21 -5.68 -13.45
N GLY A 418 13.42 -5.09 -14.35
CA GLY A 418 11.99 -5.41 -14.49
C GLY A 418 11.07 -4.85 -13.39
N ARG A 419 11.61 -4.11 -12.41
CA ARG A 419 10.78 -3.46 -11.39
C ARG A 419 9.93 -2.35 -12.00
N ALA A 420 8.62 -2.39 -11.72
CA ALA A 420 7.65 -1.44 -12.25
C ALA A 420 7.76 -0.05 -11.61
N ASP A 421 8.07 0.00 -10.30
CA ASP A 421 8.14 1.23 -9.53
C ASP A 421 9.51 1.90 -9.65
N ARG A 422 9.56 3.12 -10.18
CA ARG A 422 10.77 3.95 -10.23
C ARG A 422 11.00 4.68 -8.89
N PRO A 423 12.22 4.65 -8.31
CA PRO A 423 12.53 5.32 -7.07
C PRO A 423 12.63 6.84 -7.21
N ASP A 424 12.31 7.55 -6.14
CA ASP A 424 12.55 8.99 -5.97
C ASP A 424 13.96 9.25 -5.41
N ALA A 425 14.50 8.28 -4.66
CA ALA A 425 15.87 8.29 -4.17
C ALA A 425 16.52 6.90 -4.27
N VAL A 426 17.83 6.87 -4.52
CA VAL A 426 18.65 5.66 -4.49
C VAL A 426 19.83 5.90 -3.58
N PHE A 427 20.04 4.97 -2.65
CA PHE A 427 21.27 4.88 -1.86
C PHE A 427 22.07 3.67 -2.33
N ILE A 428 23.38 3.83 -2.53
CA ILE A 428 24.31 2.73 -2.81
C ILE A 428 25.34 2.66 -1.69
N GLY A 429 25.18 1.66 -0.81
CA GLY A 429 26.08 1.41 0.32
C GLY A 429 27.08 0.28 0.05
N GLY A 430 26.74 -0.66 -0.84
CA GLY A 430 27.58 -1.81 -1.16
C GLY A 430 27.53 -2.19 -2.64
N GLY A 431 28.61 -2.80 -3.14
CA GLY A 431 28.66 -3.31 -4.52
C GLY A 431 28.72 -2.22 -5.61
N PHE A 432 28.96 -0.96 -5.25
CA PHE A 432 28.97 0.17 -6.19
C PHE A 432 29.94 0.00 -7.39
N THR A 433 31.08 -0.66 -7.18
CA THR A 433 32.07 -0.90 -8.22
C THR A 433 31.72 -2.09 -9.15
N ALA A 434 30.64 -2.82 -8.87
CA ALA A 434 30.22 -3.90 -9.75
C ALA A 434 29.67 -3.33 -11.07
N PRO A 435 30.04 -3.93 -12.23
CA PRO A 435 29.63 -3.42 -13.53
C PRO A 435 28.11 -3.26 -13.66
N GLY A 436 27.67 -2.12 -14.18
CA GLY A 436 26.25 -1.84 -14.48
C GLY A 436 25.41 -1.41 -13.27
N VAL A 437 25.93 -1.43 -12.04
CA VAL A 437 25.17 -1.03 -10.85
C VAL A 437 24.81 0.45 -10.90
N PHE A 438 25.78 1.31 -11.22
CA PHE A 438 25.53 2.75 -11.35
C PHE A 438 24.51 3.03 -12.44
N GLU A 439 24.70 2.47 -13.63
CA GLU A 439 23.84 2.69 -14.80
C GLU A 439 22.40 2.24 -14.51
N ALA A 440 22.23 1.06 -13.90
CA ALA A 440 20.91 0.55 -13.54
C ALA A 440 20.20 1.47 -12.53
N CYS A 441 20.92 1.95 -11.51
CA CYS A 441 20.37 2.89 -10.52
C CYS A 441 20.03 4.24 -11.14
N TRP A 442 20.95 4.78 -11.94
CA TRP A 442 20.82 6.08 -12.61
C TRP A 442 19.62 6.11 -13.56
N HIS A 443 19.44 5.06 -14.36
CA HIS A 443 18.30 4.96 -15.28
C HIS A 443 16.98 4.68 -14.57
N ALA A 444 17.01 3.98 -13.43
CA ALA A 444 15.81 3.74 -12.64
C ALA A 444 15.26 5.02 -12.00
N LEU A 445 16.11 5.93 -11.53
CA LEU A 445 15.72 7.18 -10.88
C LEU A 445 14.78 8.02 -11.73
N ARG A 446 13.71 8.52 -11.11
CA ARG A 446 12.82 9.53 -11.73
C ARG A 446 13.61 10.81 -12.06
N PRO A 447 13.15 11.63 -13.03
CA PRO A 447 13.70 12.97 -13.21
C PRO A 447 13.62 13.79 -11.92
N GLY A 448 14.70 14.47 -11.54
CA GLY A 448 14.83 15.16 -10.25
C GLY A 448 15.06 14.24 -9.04
N GLY A 449 15.24 12.94 -9.29
CA GLY A 449 15.54 11.93 -8.28
C GLY A 449 16.93 12.14 -7.67
N ARG A 450 17.18 11.52 -6.51
CA ARG A 450 18.39 11.75 -5.71
C ARG A 450 19.21 10.48 -5.61
N LEU A 451 20.49 10.54 -5.98
CA LEU A 451 21.44 9.46 -5.77
C LEU A 451 22.41 9.84 -4.66
N VAL A 452 22.60 8.95 -3.68
CA VAL A 452 23.62 9.09 -2.65
C VAL A 452 24.48 7.82 -2.64
N VAL A 453 25.80 7.98 -2.72
CA VAL A 453 26.78 6.89 -2.67
C VAL A 453 27.75 7.15 -1.53
N ASN A 454 27.98 6.15 -0.69
CA ASN A 454 29.04 6.19 0.33
C ASN A 454 30.18 5.26 -0.09
N ALA A 455 31.36 5.82 -0.35
CA ALA A 455 32.58 5.11 -0.74
C ALA A 455 33.63 5.12 0.38
N VAL A 456 34.31 3.98 0.56
CA VAL A 456 35.34 3.80 1.61
C VAL A 456 36.63 3.16 1.09
N THR A 457 36.62 2.61 -0.11
CA THR A 457 37.81 2.00 -0.74
C THR A 457 38.35 2.92 -1.81
N ILE A 458 39.64 2.79 -2.15
CA ILE A 458 40.27 3.61 -3.19
C ILE A 458 39.54 3.44 -4.55
N GLU A 459 39.13 2.22 -4.89
CA GLU A 459 38.43 1.93 -6.15
C GLU A 459 37.05 2.59 -6.21
N SER A 460 36.30 2.55 -5.10
CA SER A 460 34.99 3.21 -5.02
C SER A 460 35.14 4.73 -4.99
N GLU A 461 36.16 5.26 -4.31
CA GLU A 461 36.49 6.70 -4.29
C GLU A 461 36.90 7.22 -5.68
N ARG A 462 37.71 6.47 -6.43
CA ARG A 462 38.05 6.81 -7.82
C ARG A 462 36.80 6.86 -8.69
N LEU A 463 35.93 5.84 -8.58
CA LEU A 463 34.72 5.76 -9.39
C LEU A 463 33.74 6.91 -9.08
N VAL A 464 33.51 7.27 -7.81
CA VAL A 464 32.65 8.42 -7.49
C VAL A 464 33.25 9.72 -8.00
N ALA A 465 34.57 9.91 -7.97
CA ALA A 465 35.21 11.10 -8.53
C ALA A 465 35.01 11.20 -10.07
N GLU A 466 35.19 10.08 -10.78
CA GLU A 466 34.97 10.01 -12.24
C GLU A 466 33.50 10.24 -12.63
N LEU A 467 32.56 9.76 -11.82
CA LEU A 467 31.13 9.96 -12.04
C LEU A 467 30.69 11.38 -11.67
N GLN A 468 31.24 11.95 -10.59
CA GLN A 468 30.99 13.33 -10.20
C GLN A 468 31.46 14.31 -11.30
N GLN A 469 32.61 14.07 -11.94
CA GLN A 469 33.06 14.89 -13.07
C GLN A 469 32.10 14.84 -14.27
N ARG A 470 31.43 13.70 -14.48
CA ARG A 470 30.51 13.49 -15.61
C ARG A 470 29.08 13.97 -15.34
N HIS A 471 28.61 13.80 -14.11
CA HIS A 471 27.21 14.01 -13.73
C HIS A 471 27.01 15.17 -12.75
N GLY A 472 28.08 15.81 -12.27
CA GLY A 472 28.05 16.86 -11.27
C GLY A 472 27.69 16.34 -9.87
N GLY A 473 27.09 17.21 -9.07
CA GLY A 473 26.77 16.95 -7.67
C GLY A 473 27.94 17.20 -6.71
N ASP A 474 27.66 16.97 -5.44
CA ASP A 474 28.56 17.31 -4.33
C ASP A 474 29.32 16.09 -3.85
N LEU A 475 30.64 16.24 -3.71
CA LEU A 475 31.54 15.23 -3.15
C LEU A 475 32.04 15.70 -1.78
N THR A 476 31.67 14.99 -0.72
CA THR A 476 32.01 15.33 0.67
C THR A 476 32.82 14.23 1.32
N ARG A 477 33.98 14.57 1.91
CA ARG A 477 34.77 13.65 2.73
C ARG A 477 34.40 13.82 4.21
N ILE A 478 33.97 12.74 4.86
CA ILE A 478 33.50 12.76 6.24
C ILE A 478 34.45 11.91 7.09
N ALA A 479 35.09 12.52 8.08
CA ALA A 479 35.95 11.85 9.05
C ALA A 479 35.34 11.96 10.44
N VAL A 480 35.19 10.83 11.14
CA VAL A 480 34.60 10.76 12.47
C VAL A 480 35.59 10.09 13.42
N ASN A 481 35.69 10.66 14.62
CA ASN A 481 36.48 10.09 15.72
C ASN A 481 35.54 9.88 16.91
N ARG A 482 35.57 8.69 17.52
CA ARG A 482 34.85 8.41 18.77
C ARG A 482 35.86 8.22 19.90
N ALA A 483 35.53 8.70 21.09
CA ALA A 483 36.32 8.39 22.28
C ALA A 483 36.23 6.88 22.56
N ALA A 484 37.37 6.24 22.81
CA ALA A 484 37.47 4.84 23.21
C ALA A 484 38.51 4.66 24.33
N PRO A 485 38.36 3.66 25.20
CA PRO A 485 39.35 3.39 26.25
C PRO A 485 40.74 3.10 25.68
N ILE A 486 41.76 3.71 26.30
CA ILE A 486 43.19 3.43 26.11
C ILE A 486 43.79 3.28 27.50
N GLY A 487 43.92 2.04 27.97
CA GLY A 487 44.22 1.77 29.39
C GLY A 487 43.12 2.32 30.29
N GLY A 488 43.49 3.15 31.28
CA GLY A 488 42.55 3.82 32.19
C GLY A 488 42.02 5.18 31.70
N PHE A 489 42.37 5.61 30.49
CA PHE A 489 41.98 6.92 29.93
C PHE A 489 41.12 6.76 28.67
N LEU A 490 40.60 7.88 28.16
CA LEU A 490 39.96 7.95 26.85
C LEU A 490 40.93 8.53 25.82
N GLY A 491 40.92 7.97 24.62
CA GLY A 491 41.58 8.57 23.46
C GLY A 491 40.67 8.55 22.24
N TRP A 492 41.01 9.36 21.24
CA TRP A 492 40.29 9.43 19.98
C TRP A 492 40.62 8.21 19.12
N ARG A 493 39.60 7.43 18.78
CA ARG A 493 39.70 6.34 17.80
C ARG A 493 39.09 6.82 16.47
N PRO A 494 39.91 7.01 15.42
CA PRO A 494 39.40 7.35 14.10
C PRO A 494 38.63 6.18 13.50
N MET A 495 37.55 6.51 12.80
CA MET A 495 36.84 5.60 11.92
C MET A 495 37.39 5.75 10.49
N LEU A 496 37.19 4.73 9.65
CA LEU A 496 37.50 4.86 8.23
C LEU A 496 36.72 6.06 7.66
N PRO A 497 37.39 7.05 7.05
CA PRO A 497 36.67 8.18 6.49
C PRO A 497 35.80 7.71 5.31
N VAL A 498 34.67 8.38 5.13
CA VAL A 498 33.69 8.06 4.08
C VAL A 498 33.66 9.19 3.07
N THR A 499 33.81 8.89 1.79
CA THR A 499 33.55 9.84 0.70
C THR A 499 32.11 9.66 0.26
N GLN A 500 31.27 10.65 0.54
CA GLN A 500 29.89 10.67 0.10
C GLN A 500 29.77 11.49 -1.18
N TRP A 501 29.15 10.90 -2.21
CA TRP A 501 28.73 11.61 -3.40
C TRP A 501 27.22 11.75 -3.41
N THR A 502 26.73 12.96 -3.68
CA THR A 502 25.30 13.26 -3.78
C THR A 502 25.03 13.96 -5.10
N VAL A 503 24.01 13.52 -5.83
CA VAL A 503 23.68 14.08 -7.16
C VAL A 503 22.18 13.93 -7.45
N ARG A 504 21.68 14.73 -8.40
CA ARG A 504 20.30 14.67 -8.87
C ARG A 504 20.23 14.41 -10.39
N THR A 505 19.20 13.68 -10.82
CA THR A 505 18.94 13.30 -12.22
C THR A 505 18.08 14.30 -12.98
#